data_AF-A0A0C4EYP3-F1
#
_entry.id   AF-A0A0C4EYP3-F1
#
_cell.length_a   1.000
_cell.length_b   1.000
_cell.length_c   1.000
_cell.angle_alpha   90.00
_cell.angle_beta   90.00
_cell.angle_gamma   90.00
#
_symmetry.space_group_name_H-M   'P 1'
#
loop_
_entity.id
_entity.type
_entity.pdbx_description
1 polymer ?
#
loop_
_entity_poly.entity_id
_entity_poly.type
_entity_poly.pdbx_seq_one_letter_code
_entity_poly.pdbx_strand_id
1 'polypeptide(L)'
;MFSSNRQYTLPEIGGSQGNKELSFGEIAKRIGRSEIWTAALFYGHAKPEQADLKKLSEVLDIPEQEFKRGFPKSFFPIRGVGLQMPPSDPLMYRLYEFLIVYGFPLKSIIHEKFGDGKSL
;
A
#
# COMPACT_ATOMS: atom_id res chain seq x y z
N MET A 1 13.88 -15.78 12.64
CA MET A 1 13.72 -16.85 11.63
C MET A 1 12.69 -16.36 10.61
N PHE A 2 13.12 -15.50 9.68
CA PHE A 2 12.25 -14.81 8.72
C PHE A 2 12.10 -15.66 7.46
N SER A 3 11.09 -16.52 7.44
CA SER A 3 10.88 -17.46 6.33
C SER A 3 10.04 -16.82 5.21
N SER A 4 10.71 -16.58 4.09
CA SER A 4 10.30 -17.09 2.76
C SER A 4 8.96 -16.65 2.16
N ASN A 5 8.67 -15.34 2.11
CA ASN A 5 7.62 -14.79 1.22
C ASN A 5 7.99 -13.40 0.61
N ARG A 6 9.29 -13.16 0.40
CA ARG A 6 9.81 -12.01 -0.35
C ARG A 6 9.76 -12.28 -1.86
N GLN A 7 8.59 -12.27 -2.49
CA GLN A 7 8.53 -12.47 -3.94
C GLN A 7 8.34 -11.20 -4.77
N TYR A 8 7.77 -10.09 -4.25
CA TYR A 8 7.62 -8.86 -5.06
C TYR A 8 7.56 -7.55 -4.26
N THR A 9 7.98 -7.52 -3.00
CA THR A 9 8.12 -6.24 -2.29
C THR A 9 9.45 -5.63 -2.68
N LEU A 10 9.47 -4.32 -2.87
CA LEU A 10 10.65 -3.47 -3.11
C LEU A 10 11.28 -3.14 -1.75
N PRO A 11 12.01 -4.05 -1.07
CA PRO A 11 12.39 -3.87 0.32
C PRO A 11 13.62 -2.97 0.42
N GLU A 12 14.22 -2.57 -0.71
CA GLU A 12 15.50 -1.87 -0.77
C GLU A 12 15.40 -0.41 -1.25
N ILE A 13 14.23 0.04 -1.71
CA ILE A 13 13.96 1.49 -1.89
C ILE A 13 13.26 2.11 -0.68
N GLY A 14 13.04 1.33 0.39
CA GLY A 14 12.84 1.87 1.74
C GLY A 14 14.11 2.49 2.34
N GLY A 15 15.24 2.40 1.61
CA GLY A 15 16.53 2.93 2.04
C GLY A 15 17.50 3.34 0.92
N SER A 16 17.09 3.39 -0.36
CA SER A 16 17.95 4.01 -1.38
C SER A 16 17.79 5.53 -1.30
N GLN A 17 18.49 6.09 -0.33
CA GLN A 17 18.81 7.51 -0.16
C GLN A 17 19.58 8.00 -1.39
N GLY A 18 18.89 8.16 -2.51
CA GLY A 18 19.35 9.00 -3.61
C GLY A 18 19.15 10.45 -3.22
N ASN A 19 19.97 10.98 -2.29
CA ASN A 19 20.15 12.41 -1.97
C ASN A 19 18.90 13.31 -1.70
N LYS A 20 17.67 12.78 -1.66
CA LYS A 20 16.43 13.53 -1.38
C LYS A 20 15.49 12.68 -0.53
N GLU A 21 15.31 13.06 0.74
CA GLU A 21 14.22 12.55 1.58
C GLU A 21 12.89 13.14 1.09
N LEU A 22 12.21 12.43 0.18
CA LEU A 22 10.87 12.80 -0.28
C LEU A 22 9.81 12.09 0.55
N SER A 23 8.81 12.83 1.02
CA SER A 23 7.61 12.27 1.63
C SER A 23 6.71 11.57 0.61
N PHE A 24 5.84 10.66 1.06
CA PHE A 24 4.84 10.04 0.19
C PHE A 24 3.93 11.09 -0.48
N GLY A 25 3.56 12.15 0.23
CA GLY A 25 2.77 13.25 -0.32
C GLY A 25 3.46 13.98 -1.48
N GLU A 26 4.78 14.21 -1.39
CA GLU A 26 5.55 14.83 -2.47
C GLU A 26 5.68 13.92 -3.69
N ILE A 27 5.93 12.62 -3.46
CA ILE A 27 5.99 11.62 -4.54
C ILE A 27 4.61 11.53 -5.22
N ALA A 28 3.54 11.44 -4.44
CA ALA A 28 2.16 11.35 -4.92
C ALA A 28 1.78 12.52 -5.83
N LYS A 29 2.11 13.76 -5.42
CA LYS A 29 1.89 14.97 -6.23
C LYS A 29 2.61 14.90 -7.58
N ARG A 30 3.86 14.44 -7.60
CA ARG A 30 4.67 14.37 -8.82
C ARG A 30 4.19 13.27 -9.78
N ILE A 31 3.74 12.14 -9.25
CA ILE A 31 3.24 11.04 -10.09
C ILE A 31 1.77 11.20 -10.50
N GLY A 32 1.02 12.07 -9.81
CA GLY A 32 -0.40 12.32 -10.07
C GLY A 32 -1.31 11.25 -9.46
N ARG A 33 -0.96 10.72 -8.29
CA ARG A 33 -1.72 9.71 -7.55
C ARG A 33 -2.05 10.23 -6.15
N SER A 34 -2.91 9.54 -5.40
CA SER A 34 -3.17 9.89 -4.01
C SER A 34 -2.03 9.42 -3.11
N GLU A 35 -1.79 10.14 -2.02
CA GLU A 35 -0.75 9.81 -1.05
C GLU A 35 -0.89 8.39 -0.49
N ILE A 36 -2.13 7.99 -0.18
CA ILE A 36 -2.43 6.64 0.32
C ILE A 36 -2.14 5.58 -0.76
N TRP A 37 -2.48 5.85 -2.04
CA TRP A 37 -2.17 4.93 -3.13
C TRP A 37 -0.66 4.79 -3.31
N THR A 38 0.07 5.91 -3.23
CA THR A 38 1.53 5.93 -3.32
C THR A 38 2.13 5.12 -2.18
N ALA A 39 1.74 5.36 -0.92
CA ALA A 39 2.20 4.53 0.20
C ALA A 39 1.88 3.03 -0.03
N ALA A 40 0.64 2.71 -0.43
CA ALA A 40 0.23 1.34 -0.73
C ALA A 40 1.09 0.68 -1.82
N LEU A 41 1.55 1.43 -2.83
CA LEU A 41 2.47 0.94 -3.85
C LEU A 41 3.81 0.49 -3.25
N PHE A 42 4.40 1.29 -2.36
CA PHE A 42 5.67 0.97 -1.71
C PHE A 42 5.57 -0.28 -0.80
N TYR A 43 4.40 -0.51 -0.21
CA TYR A 43 4.11 -1.74 0.54
C TYR A 43 3.68 -2.92 -0.36
N GLY A 44 3.68 -2.77 -1.68
CA GLY A 44 3.30 -3.84 -2.62
C GLY A 44 1.79 -4.13 -2.66
N HIS A 45 0.96 -3.22 -2.14
CA HIS A 45 -0.49 -3.34 -2.11
C HIS A 45 -1.20 -2.63 -3.28
N ALA A 46 -0.47 -1.91 -4.13
CA ALA A 46 -0.99 -1.29 -5.35
C ALA A 46 -0.21 -1.75 -6.60
N LYS A 47 -0.87 -1.73 -7.76
CA LYS A 47 -0.26 -2.04 -9.06
C LYS A 47 -0.03 -0.73 -9.83
N PRO A 48 1.22 -0.41 -10.19
CA PRO A 48 1.51 0.78 -10.99
C PRO A 48 1.23 0.52 -12.48
N GLU A 49 0.86 1.58 -13.20
CA GLU A 49 0.85 1.60 -14.67
C GLU A 49 2.24 1.97 -15.22
N GLN A 50 2.47 1.75 -16.52
CA GLN A 50 3.74 2.13 -17.16
C GLN A 50 4.04 3.63 -17.01
N ALA A 51 3.01 4.48 -17.05
CA ALA A 51 3.16 5.91 -16.83
C ALA A 51 3.61 6.23 -15.39
N ASP A 52 3.17 5.46 -14.38
CA ASP A 52 3.59 5.63 -12.99
C ASP A 52 5.06 5.23 -12.84
N LEU A 53 5.48 4.11 -13.43
CA LEU A 53 6.87 3.64 -13.36
C LEU A 53 7.86 4.65 -13.95
N LYS A 54 7.50 5.27 -15.07
CA LYS A 54 8.31 6.33 -15.69
C LYS A 54 8.45 7.54 -14.76
N LYS A 55 7.34 8.03 -14.20
CA LYS A 55 7.38 9.17 -13.27
C LYS A 55 8.13 8.82 -11.97
N LEU A 56 7.96 7.62 -11.43
CA LEU A 56 8.69 7.16 -10.25
C LEU A 56 10.20 7.11 -10.51
N SER A 57 10.61 6.66 -11.70
CA SER A 57 12.00 6.70 -12.16
C SER A 57 12.58 8.11 -12.14
N GLU A 58 11.84 9.09 -12.68
CA GLU A 58 12.26 10.50 -12.70
C GLU A 58 12.28 11.14 -11.30
N VAL A 59 11.31 10.82 -10.44
CA VAL A 59 11.18 11.42 -9.10
C VAL A 59 12.23 10.90 -8.12
N LEU A 60 12.51 9.61 -8.18
CA LEU A 60 13.40 8.91 -7.24
C LEU A 60 14.82 8.76 -7.76
N ASP A 61 15.08 9.20 -9.00
CA ASP A 61 16.37 9.09 -9.68
C ASP A 61 16.88 7.64 -9.73
N ILE A 62 15.96 6.70 -9.98
CA ILE A 62 16.22 5.26 -10.08
C ILE A 62 15.87 4.82 -11.50
N PRO A 63 16.72 4.03 -12.18
CA PRO A 63 16.45 3.58 -13.55
C PRO A 63 15.10 2.84 -13.67
N GLU A 64 14.33 3.15 -14.72
CA GLU A 64 13.01 2.54 -14.98
C GLU A 64 13.07 1.00 -15.04
N GLN A 65 14.21 0.43 -15.45
CA GLN A 65 14.43 -1.02 -15.49
C GLN A 65 14.36 -1.66 -14.09
N GLU A 66 14.84 -0.99 -13.06
CA GLU A 66 14.77 -1.47 -11.67
C GLU A 66 13.30 -1.53 -11.19
N PHE A 67 12.51 -0.51 -11.54
CA PHE A 67 11.08 -0.50 -11.28
C PHE A 67 10.33 -1.59 -12.06
N LYS A 68 10.67 -1.82 -13.33
CA LYS A 68 10.10 -2.91 -14.13
C LYS A 68 10.47 -4.30 -13.59
N ARG A 69 11.66 -4.43 -12.97
CA ARG A 69 12.08 -5.67 -12.29
C ARG A 69 11.28 -5.91 -11.02
N GLY A 70 11.04 -4.86 -10.22
CA GLY A 70 10.21 -4.94 -9.02
C GLY A 70 8.72 -5.14 -9.29
N PHE A 71 8.21 -4.55 -10.38
CA PHE A 71 6.83 -4.64 -10.83
C PHE A 71 6.74 -5.21 -12.25
N PRO A 72 6.97 -6.52 -12.44
CA PRO A 72 6.77 -7.14 -13.75
C PRO A 72 5.32 -6.97 -14.21
N LYS A 73 5.03 -7.06 -15.52
CA LYS A 73 3.66 -6.90 -16.06
C LYS A 73 2.65 -7.88 -15.43
N SER A 74 3.11 -9.07 -15.05
CA SER A 74 2.36 -10.11 -14.36
C SER A 74 2.13 -9.84 -12.87
N PHE A 75 2.78 -8.83 -12.29
CA PHE A 75 2.61 -8.47 -10.89
C PHE A 75 1.16 -8.13 -10.59
N PHE A 76 0.65 -8.68 -9.48
CA PHE A 76 -0.61 -8.31 -8.89
C PHE A 76 -0.44 -8.24 -7.38
N PRO A 77 -0.99 -7.19 -6.72
CA PRO A 77 -0.86 -7.03 -5.28
C PRO A 77 -1.63 -8.14 -4.58
N ILE A 78 -0.95 -8.90 -3.73
CA ILE A 78 -1.60 -9.86 -2.85
C ILE A 78 -2.11 -9.07 -1.64
N ARG A 79 -3.43 -9.11 -1.43
CA ARG A 79 -4.09 -8.41 -0.32
C ARG A 79 -4.18 -9.33 0.89
N GLY A 80 -4.11 -8.76 2.09
CA GLY A 80 -4.27 -9.50 3.35
C GLY A 80 -3.05 -10.33 3.77
N VAL A 81 -1.93 -10.19 3.06
CA VAL A 81 -0.64 -10.81 3.44
C VAL A 81 0.28 -9.77 4.07
N GLY A 82 1.10 -10.19 5.04
CA GLY A 82 2.15 -9.36 5.63
C GLY A 82 1.81 -8.69 6.96
N LEU A 83 0.54 -8.70 7.39
CA LEU A 83 0.15 -8.25 8.73
C LEU A 83 -0.09 -9.47 9.63
N GLN A 84 0.75 -9.64 10.65
CA GLN A 84 0.48 -10.59 11.72
C GLN A 84 -0.75 -10.12 12.49
N MET A 85 -1.70 -11.03 12.74
CA MET A 85 -2.92 -10.74 13.49
C MET A 85 -2.86 -11.41 14.88
N PRO A 86 -3.14 -10.68 15.97
CA PRO A 86 -3.36 -9.22 16.01
C PRO A 86 -2.08 -8.41 15.70
N PRO A 87 -2.20 -7.17 15.22
CA PRO A 87 -1.04 -6.32 14.94
C PRO A 87 -0.22 -6.05 16.20
N SER A 88 1.10 -6.18 16.12
CA SER A 88 2.02 -5.83 17.20
C SER A 88 2.41 -4.35 17.21
N ASP A 89 2.32 -3.68 16.05
CA ASP A 89 2.57 -2.24 15.94
C ASP A 89 1.48 -1.44 16.70
N PRO A 90 1.86 -0.48 17.58
CA PRO A 90 0.88 0.25 18.39
C PRO A 90 -0.16 1.03 17.60
N LEU A 91 0.22 1.66 16.48
CA LEU A 91 -0.72 2.44 15.66
C LEU A 91 -1.69 1.52 14.93
N MET A 92 -1.17 0.45 14.32
CA MET A 92 -2.00 -0.57 13.68
C MET A 92 -2.92 -1.27 14.68
N TYR A 93 -2.46 -1.48 15.92
CA TYR A 93 -3.29 -2.04 16.98
C TYR A 93 -4.47 -1.12 17.34
N ARG A 94 -4.27 0.21 17.36
CA ARG A 94 -5.39 1.17 17.60
C ARG A 94 -6.43 1.15 16.49
N LEU A 95 -6.03 1.01 15.23
CA LEU A 95 -6.97 0.83 14.12
C LEU A 95 -7.74 -0.51 14.24
N TYR A 96 -7.05 -1.56 14.66
CA TYR A 96 -7.68 -2.85 14.93
C TYR A 96 -8.66 -2.78 16.13
N GLU A 97 -8.29 -2.08 17.20
CA GLU A 97 -9.14 -1.83 18.37
C GLU A 97 -10.38 -1.02 17.99
N PHE A 98 -10.24 0.00 17.13
CA PHE A 98 -11.38 0.74 16.59
C PHE A 98 -12.38 -0.19 15.91
N LEU A 99 -11.91 -1.14 15.08
CA LEU A 99 -12.78 -2.12 14.43
C LEU A 99 -13.45 -3.08 15.43
N ILE A 100 -12.76 -3.48 16.50
CA ILE A 100 -13.35 -4.32 17.55
C ILE A 100 -14.47 -3.57 18.28
N VAL A 101 -14.23 -2.32 18.67
CA VAL A 101 -15.17 -1.52 19.48
C VAL A 101 -16.35 -1.04 18.64
N TYR A 102 -16.08 -0.51 17.44
CA TYR A 102 -17.09 0.17 16.62
C TYR A 102 -17.59 -0.65 15.43
N GLY A 103 -17.00 -1.82 15.14
CA GLY A 103 -17.36 -2.61 13.95
C GLY A 103 -18.84 -3.04 13.92
N PHE A 104 -19.35 -3.59 15.03
CA PHE A 104 -20.77 -3.97 15.12
C PHE A 104 -21.71 -2.76 15.11
N PRO A 105 -21.49 -1.69 15.91
CA PRO A 105 -22.27 -0.46 15.81
C PRO A 105 -22.31 0.14 14.39
N LEU A 106 -21.16 0.23 13.71
CA LEU A 106 -21.07 0.71 12.33
C LEU A 106 -21.89 -0.15 11.39
N LYS A 107 -21.77 -1.48 11.49
CA LYS A 107 -22.56 -2.42 10.70
C LYS A 107 -24.06 -2.19 10.90
N SER A 108 -24.52 -2.07 12.15
CA SER A 108 -25.94 -1.84 12.45
C SER A 108 -26.47 -0.54 11.85
N ILE A 109 -25.73 0.56 11.97
CA ILE A 109 -26.13 1.87 11.39
C ILE A 109 -26.17 1.80 9.86
N ILE A 110 -25.19 1.14 9.24
CA ILE A 110 -25.16 0.95 7.79
C ILE A 110 -26.38 0.14 7.34
N HIS A 111 -26.72 -0.94 8.06
CA HIS A 111 -27.88 -1.77 7.72
C HIS A 111 -29.21 -1.01 7.91
N GLU A 112 -29.34 -0.17 8.93
CA GLU A 112 -30.52 0.66 9.15
C GLU A 112 -30.70 1.67 8.01
N LYS A 113 -29.61 2.29 7.53
CA LYS A 113 -29.67 3.35 6.51
C LYS A 113 -29.73 2.83 5.08
N PHE A 114 -29.09 1.71 4.79
CA PHE A 114 -28.86 1.22 3.42
C PHE A 114 -29.38 -0.21 3.19
N GLY A 115 -29.99 -0.84 4.19
CA GLY A 115 -30.43 -2.24 4.12
C GLY A 115 -29.28 -3.25 4.25
N ASP A 116 -29.59 -4.53 4.08
CA ASP A 116 -28.70 -5.66 4.42
C ASP A 116 -27.53 -5.88 3.44
N GLY A 117 -27.23 -4.89 2.59
CA GLY A 117 -26.15 -4.95 1.59
C GLY A 117 -26.33 -6.01 0.49
N LYS A 118 -27.40 -6.81 0.52
CA LYS A 118 -27.81 -7.76 -0.52
C LYS A 118 -28.88 -7.16 -1.42
N SER A 119 -28.48 -6.22 -2.26
CA SER A 119 -29.27 -5.81 -3.41
C SER A 119 -28.30 -5.40 -4.50
N LEU A 120 -27.81 -6.41 -5.23
CA LEU A 120 -27.54 -6.50 -6.68
C LEU A 120 -27.01 -7.91 -6.99
#